data_AF-A0A430F4E4-F1
#
_entry.id   AF-A0A430F4E4-F1
#
_cell.length_a   1.000
_cell.length_b   1.000
_cell.length_c   1.000
_cell.angle_alpha   90.00
_cell.angle_beta   90.00
_cell.angle_gamma   90.00
#
_symmetry.space_group_name_H-M   'P 1'
#
loop_
_entity.id
_entity.type
_entity.pdbx_description
1 polymer ?
#
loop_
_entity_poly.entity_id
_entity_poly.type
_entity_poly.pdbx_seq_one_letter_code
_entity_poly.pdbx_strand_id
1 'polypeptide(L)'
;MTATSVDIPNTQMTRRQRFTAVASFRKHHAWAVDYEPHTLLDHNPGMSVREAFEQLKAEAEREQRLQQEKERRDVQRTAHRLYNTRYCALEEPERIQLRIFLENGGRKDIADALVDNVTCSAESIRKLIDEGEWDRDPEKDWLAILPPRAQPEPTVGGIGRFLADLRAHRRKWRMWGTFPTSEGAEHEARVLSQRAGLGFDIRTVTYQPDGTTGVFARRP
;
A
#
# COMPACT_ATOMS: atom_id res chain seq x y z
N MET A 1 14.51 -3.52 62.80
CA MET A 1 14.07 -4.54 61.83
C MET A 1 15.13 -4.62 60.75
N THR A 2 15.77 -5.77 60.58
CA THR A 2 16.82 -5.99 59.58
C THR A 2 16.26 -5.77 58.18
N ALA A 3 16.81 -4.81 57.43
CA ALA A 3 16.53 -4.68 56.01
C ALA A 3 17.00 -5.98 55.33
N THR A 4 16.05 -6.82 54.91
CA THR A 4 16.38 -8.06 54.21
C THR A 4 16.96 -7.68 52.85
N SER A 5 18.23 -7.97 52.63
CA SER A 5 18.90 -7.61 51.38
C SER A 5 18.30 -8.36 50.21
N VAL A 6 17.96 -7.63 49.15
CA VAL A 6 17.40 -8.16 47.89
C VAL A 6 18.43 -8.94 47.07
N ASP A 7 19.70 -8.90 47.49
CA ASP A 7 20.86 -9.54 46.86
C ASP A 7 21.20 -10.91 47.48
N ILE A 8 20.51 -11.29 48.56
CA ILE A 8 20.71 -12.59 49.19
C ILE A 8 20.02 -13.67 48.35
N PRO A 9 20.70 -14.81 48.09
CA PRO A 9 20.08 -15.95 47.41
C PRO A 9 18.82 -16.42 48.11
N ASN A 10 17.80 -16.79 47.33
CA ASN A 10 16.50 -17.19 47.85
C ASN A 10 16.57 -18.44 48.77
N THR A 11 17.55 -19.32 48.56
CA THR A 11 17.87 -20.48 49.44
C THR A 11 18.20 -20.08 50.87
N GLN A 12 18.73 -18.88 51.09
CA GLN A 12 19.14 -18.39 52.41
C GLN A 12 18.03 -17.56 53.10
N MET A 13 16.86 -17.44 52.47
CA MET A 13 15.75 -16.64 52.95
C MET A 13 14.57 -17.51 53.38
N THR A 14 14.00 -17.19 54.54
CA THR A 14 12.66 -17.69 54.89
C THR A 14 11.60 -17.10 53.94
N ARG A 15 10.46 -17.79 53.82
CA ARG A 15 9.32 -17.30 53.00
C ARG A 15 8.92 -15.86 53.37
N ARG A 16 8.89 -15.53 54.66
CA ARG A 16 8.57 -14.17 55.15
C ARG A 16 9.62 -13.12 54.75
N GLN A 17 10.90 -13.48 54.83
CA GLN A 17 12.01 -12.62 54.39
C GLN A 17 11.94 -12.35 52.89
N ARG A 18 11.62 -13.38 52.08
CA ARG A 18 11.43 -13.26 50.62
C ARG A 18 10.30 -12.29 50.26
N PHE A 19 9.12 -12.46 50.86
CA PHE A 19 7.99 -11.53 50.64
C PHE A 19 8.34 -10.10 51.03
N THR A 20 9.08 -9.92 52.13
CA THR A 20 9.53 -8.58 52.57
C THR A 20 10.52 -7.97 51.57
N ALA A 21 11.46 -8.75 51.05
CA ALA A 21 12.42 -8.28 50.05
C ALA A 21 11.74 -7.93 48.71
N VAL A 22 10.78 -8.73 48.26
CA VAL A 22 9.96 -8.44 47.06
C VAL A 22 9.18 -7.13 47.23
N ALA A 23 8.48 -6.97 48.36
CA ALA A 23 7.74 -5.74 48.67
C ALA A 23 8.68 -4.52 48.76
N SER A 24 9.85 -4.68 49.36
CA SER A 24 10.87 -3.63 49.44
C SER A 24 11.38 -3.26 48.05
N PHE A 25 11.64 -4.23 47.19
CA PHE A 25 12.10 -3.99 45.82
C PHE A 25 11.07 -3.20 45.01
N ARG A 26 9.78 -3.60 45.07
CA ARG A 26 8.67 -2.88 44.42
C ARG A 26 8.52 -1.44 44.92
N LYS A 27 8.77 -1.20 46.21
CA LYS A 27 8.72 0.16 46.80
C LYS A 27 9.80 1.09 46.22
N HIS A 28 10.95 0.55 45.84
CA HIS A 28 12.07 1.32 45.27
C HIS A 28 12.07 1.34 43.74
N HIS A 29 11.41 0.38 43.10
CA HIS A 29 11.37 0.24 41.65
C HIS A 29 9.92 0.16 41.16
N ALA A 30 9.40 1.29 40.68
CA ALA A 30 8.02 1.40 40.21
C ALA A 30 7.67 0.38 39.11
N TRP A 31 8.63 0.07 38.23
CA TRP A 31 8.45 -0.93 37.15
C TRP A 31 8.27 -2.36 37.68
N ALA A 32 8.74 -2.67 38.89
CA ALA A 32 8.70 -4.02 39.43
C ALA A 32 7.29 -4.45 39.90
N VAL A 33 6.33 -3.52 39.91
CA VAL A 33 4.93 -3.79 40.25
C VAL A 33 4.27 -4.72 39.22
N ASP A 34 4.68 -4.62 37.96
CA ASP A 34 4.07 -5.36 36.84
C ASP A 34 4.58 -6.81 36.72
N TYR A 35 5.52 -7.23 37.58
CA TYR A 35 6.20 -8.52 37.49
C TYR A 35 5.96 -9.38 38.74
N GLU A 36 5.75 -10.68 38.54
CA GLU A 36 5.59 -11.66 39.62
C GLU A 36 6.84 -12.56 39.75
N PRO A 37 7.80 -12.21 40.64
CA PRO A 37 9.07 -12.92 40.76
C PRO A 37 8.96 -14.27 41.48
N HIS A 38 7.85 -14.53 42.19
CA HIS A 38 7.71 -15.70 43.04
C HIS A 38 7.84 -17.01 42.27
N THR A 39 7.20 -17.10 41.10
CA THR A 39 7.30 -18.26 40.22
C THR A 39 8.75 -18.52 39.80
N LEU A 40 9.47 -17.47 39.38
CA LEU A 40 10.86 -17.61 38.94
C LEU A 40 11.80 -18.00 40.08
N LEU A 41 11.57 -17.43 41.27
CA LEU A 41 12.32 -17.72 42.50
C LEU A 41 12.08 -19.14 43.03
N ASP A 42 10.88 -19.69 42.83
CA ASP A 42 10.55 -21.07 43.22
C ASP A 42 11.21 -22.10 42.29
N HIS A 43 11.33 -21.79 41.00
CA HIS A 43 12.05 -22.64 40.03
C HIS A 43 13.57 -22.46 40.09
N ASN A 44 14.06 -21.31 40.57
CA ASN A 44 15.48 -20.99 40.68
C ASN A 44 15.82 -20.55 42.11
N PRO A 45 15.87 -21.48 43.08
CA PRO A 45 16.06 -21.12 44.49
C PRO A 45 17.43 -20.48 44.78
N GLY A 46 18.44 -20.71 43.92
CA GLY A 46 19.75 -20.05 44.04
C GLY A 46 19.75 -18.56 43.64
N MET A 47 18.69 -18.08 43.01
CA MET A 47 18.55 -16.71 42.51
C MET A 47 18.14 -15.75 43.62
N SER A 48 18.66 -14.53 43.59
CA SER A 48 18.23 -13.44 44.48
C SER A 48 16.95 -12.77 43.98
N VAL A 49 16.28 -12.01 44.86
CA VAL A 49 15.07 -11.26 44.49
C VAL A 49 15.37 -10.21 43.42
N ARG A 50 16.53 -9.54 43.49
CA ARG A 50 16.97 -8.58 42.47
C ARG A 50 17.15 -9.27 41.12
N GLU A 51 17.88 -10.37 41.07
CA GLU A 51 18.13 -11.11 39.82
C GLU A 51 16.83 -11.59 39.19
N ALA A 52 15.87 -12.06 39.99
CA ALA A 52 14.57 -12.48 39.47
C ALA A 52 13.79 -11.34 38.81
N PHE A 53 13.79 -10.15 39.41
CA PHE A 53 13.12 -8.98 38.81
C PHE A 53 13.83 -8.48 37.55
N GLU A 54 15.16 -8.40 37.56
CA GLU A 54 15.93 -7.97 36.38
C GLU A 54 15.79 -8.96 35.22
N GLN A 55 15.74 -10.27 35.51
CA GLN A 55 15.49 -11.29 34.50
C GLN A 55 14.09 -11.16 33.90
N LEU A 56 13.04 -11.02 34.71
CA LEU A 56 11.66 -10.84 34.21
C LEU A 56 11.53 -9.58 33.36
N LYS A 57 12.19 -8.49 33.76
CA LYS A 57 12.24 -7.27 32.97
C LYS A 57 12.97 -7.49 31.63
N ALA A 58 14.13 -8.13 31.66
CA ALA A 58 14.89 -8.42 30.45
C ALA A 58 14.13 -9.33 29.48
N GLU A 59 13.39 -10.32 30.00
CA GLU A 59 12.52 -11.20 29.23
C GLU A 59 11.37 -10.41 28.59
N ALA A 60 10.66 -9.58 29.35
CA ALA A 60 9.58 -8.75 28.82
C ALA A 60 10.07 -7.72 27.78
N GLU A 61 11.21 -7.07 28.02
CA GLU A 61 11.83 -6.17 27.03
C GLU A 61 12.22 -6.92 25.75
N ARG A 62 12.72 -8.16 25.88
CA ARG A 62 13.06 -9.00 24.73
C ARG A 62 11.81 -9.40 23.96
N GLU A 63 10.76 -9.85 24.62
CA GLU A 63 9.48 -10.18 24.00
C GLU A 63 8.88 -8.97 23.29
N GLN A 64 8.91 -7.80 23.92
CA GLN A 64 8.44 -6.56 23.32
C GLN A 64 9.24 -6.20 22.07
N ARG A 65 10.58 -6.34 22.10
CA ARG A 65 11.43 -6.12 20.92
C ARG A 65 11.10 -7.09 19.80
N LEU A 66 10.93 -8.38 20.12
CA LEU A 66 10.56 -9.40 19.13
C LEU A 66 9.18 -9.12 18.52
N GLN A 67 8.22 -8.68 19.33
CA GLN A 67 6.88 -8.32 18.87
C GLN A 67 6.93 -7.10 17.95
N GLN A 68 7.66 -6.04 18.33
CA GLN A 68 7.84 -4.86 17.48
C GLN A 68 8.56 -5.21 16.16
N GLU A 69 9.54 -6.10 16.20
CA GLU A 69 10.24 -6.53 14.99
C GLU A 69 9.33 -7.34 14.07
N LYS A 70 8.50 -8.22 14.64
CA LYS A 70 7.47 -8.96 13.91
C LYS A 70 6.46 -8.01 13.26
N GLU A 71 5.92 -7.06 14.02
CA GLU A 71 5.00 -6.04 13.51
C GLU A 71 5.63 -5.23 12.37
N ARG A 72 6.89 -4.81 12.52
CA ARG A 72 7.63 -4.12 11.44
C ARG A 72 7.76 -4.99 10.19
N ARG A 73 8.09 -6.27 10.34
CA ARG A 73 8.19 -7.21 9.21
C ARG A 73 6.83 -7.42 8.54
N ASP A 74 5.75 -7.53 9.31
CA ASP A 74 4.40 -7.71 8.79
C ASP A 74 3.91 -6.45 8.07
N VAL A 75 4.19 -5.26 8.61
CA VAL A 75 3.94 -3.98 7.93
C VAL A 75 4.73 -3.89 6.63
N GLN A 76 6.03 -4.25 6.65
CA GLN A 76 6.87 -4.26 5.44
C GLN A 76 6.36 -5.24 4.39
N ARG A 77 5.95 -6.45 4.79
CA ARG A 77 5.34 -7.44 3.89
C ARG A 77 4.03 -6.93 3.31
N THR A 78 3.20 -6.30 4.13
CA THR A 78 1.92 -5.72 3.69
C THR A 78 2.16 -4.59 2.69
N ALA A 79 3.06 -3.65 3.01
CA ALA A 79 3.44 -2.59 2.08
C ALA A 79 4.02 -3.16 0.78
N HIS A 80 4.94 -4.13 0.87
CA HIS A 80 5.52 -4.77 -0.30
C HIS A 80 4.45 -5.44 -1.17
N ARG A 81 3.49 -6.16 -0.57
CA ARG A 81 2.35 -6.75 -1.27
C ARG A 81 1.50 -5.68 -1.94
N LEU A 82 1.08 -4.64 -1.22
CA LEU A 82 0.23 -3.58 -1.77
C LEU A 82 0.90 -2.86 -2.95
N TYR A 83 2.20 -2.58 -2.85
CA TYR A 83 2.92 -1.85 -3.90
C TYR A 83 3.24 -2.69 -5.14
N ASN A 84 3.47 -4.01 -4.99
CA ASN A 84 3.89 -4.88 -6.11
C ASN A 84 2.74 -5.66 -6.74
N THR A 85 1.58 -5.74 -6.10
CA THR A 85 0.40 -6.41 -6.66
C THR A 85 -0.31 -5.48 -7.64
N ARG A 86 -0.85 -6.06 -8.72
CA ARG A 86 -1.67 -5.31 -9.69
C ARG A 86 -2.92 -4.76 -9.01
N TYR A 87 -3.29 -3.53 -9.31
CA TYR A 87 -4.40 -2.84 -8.64
C TYR A 87 -5.75 -3.58 -8.78
N CYS A 88 -6.00 -4.25 -9.91
CA CYS A 88 -7.18 -5.08 -10.15
C CYS A 88 -7.22 -6.35 -9.29
N ALA A 89 -6.06 -6.86 -8.88
CA ALA A 89 -5.92 -8.06 -8.05
C ALA A 89 -5.96 -7.75 -6.54
N LEU A 90 -5.89 -6.47 -6.16
CA LEU A 90 -6.12 -6.02 -4.79
C LEU A 90 -7.61 -6.03 -4.47
N GLU A 91 -7.95 -6.43 -3.24
CA GLU A 91 -9.29 -6.29 -2.70
C GLU A 91 -9.61 -4.80 -2.43
N GLU A 92 -10.89 -4.45 -2.36
CA GLU A 92 -11.33 -3.07 -2.08
C GLU A 92 -10.67 -2.44 -0.82
N PRO A 93 -10.59 -3.12 0.34
CA PRO A 93 -9.88 -2.57 1.50
C PRO A 93 -8.39 -2.34 1.25
N GLU A 94 -7.73 -3.23 0.49
CA GLU A 94 -6.32 -3.11 0.12
C GLU A 94 -6.10 -1.91 -0.81
N ARG A 95 -7.03 -1.65 -1.75
CA ARG A 95 -6.98 -0.48 -2.63
C ARG A 95 -7.12 0.83 -1.86
N ILE A 96 -8.06 0.89 -0.91
CA ILE A 96 -8.25 2.05 -0.03
C ILE A 96 -6.98 2.29 0.79
N GLN A 97 -6.42 1.23 1.38
CA GLN A 97 -5.21 1.32 2.17
C GLN A 97 -4.00 1.78 1.35
N LEU A 98 -3.80 1.23 0.14
CA LEU A 98 -2.75 1.65 -0.78
C LEU A 98 -2.90 3.12 -1.18
N ARG A 99 -4.12 3.57 -1.47
CA ARG A 99 -4.41 4.98 -1.79
C ARG A 99 -4.03 5.91 -0.64
N ILE A 100 -4.42 5.58 0.59
CA ILE A 100 -4.05 6.36 1.78
C ILE A 100 -2.53 6.43 1.94
N PHE A 101 -1.82 5.32 1.75
CA PHE A 101 -0.35 5.32 1.84
C PHE A 101 0.31 6.20 0.77
N LEU A 102 -0.18 6.14 -0.47
CA LEU A 102 0.33 6.97 -1.56
C LEU A 102 0.03 8.46 -1.35
N GLU A 103 -1.19 8.80 -0.95
CA GLU A 103 -1.60 10.18 -0.68
C GLU A 103 -0.82 10.78 0.50
N ASN A 104 -0.66 10.05 1.60
CA ASN A 104 0.15 10.47 2.75
C ASN A 104 1.65 10.58 2.40
N GLY A 105 2.12 9.78 1.43
CA GLY A 105 3.46 9.87 0.87
C GLY A 105 3.66 10.98 -0.17
N GLY A 106 2.63 11.80 -0.42
CA GLY A 106 2.67 12.88 -1.43
C GLY A 106 2.62 12.38 -2.88
N ARG A 107 2.31 11.10 -3.10
CA ARG A 107 2.24 10.43 -4.40
C ARG A 107 0.79 10.25 -4.86
N LYS A 108 0.00 11.32 -4.78
CA LYS A 108 -1.40 11.31 -5.22
C LYS A 108 -1.54 11.04 -6.72
N ASP A 109 -0.56 11.49 -7.50
CA ASP A 109 -0.39 11.21 -8.92
C ASP A 109 -0.37 9.70 -9.24
N ILE A 110 0.36 8.90 -8.45
CA ILE A 110 0.40 7.43 -8.58
C ILE A 110 -0.97 6.83 -8.24
N ALA A 111 -1.60 7.30 -7.16
CA ALA A 111 -2.91 6.81 -6.74
C ALA A 111 -3.99 7.04 -7.81
N ASP A 112 -4.01 8.23 -8.42
CA ASP A 112 -4.92 8.57 -9.51
C ASP A 112 -4.61 7.73 -10.77
N ALA A 113 -3.33 7.48 -11.07
CA ALA A 113 -2.91 6.67 -12.21
C ALA A 113 -3.27 5.17 -12.07
N LEU A 114 -3.29 4.62 -10.86
CA LEU A 114 -3.69 3.22 -10.61
C LEU A 114 -5.16 2.96 -10.90
N VAL A 115 -6.03 3.94 -10.66
CA VAL A 115 -7.46 3.84 -10.99
C VAL A 115 -7.68 3.71 -12.48
N ASP A 116 -6.89 4.42 -13.29
CA ASP A 116 -6.96 4.35 -14.74
C ASP A 116 -6.19 3.13 -15.31
N ASN A 117 -5.16 2.64 -14.60
CA ASN A 117 -4.29 1.54 -15.03
C ASN A 117 -4.38 0.35 -14.07
N VAL A 118 -5.57 -0.24 -13.98
CA VAL A 118 -5.87 -1.27 -12.99
C VAL A 118 -5.00 -2.54 -13.14
N THR A 119 -4.39 -2.76 -14.31
CA THR A 119 -3.48 -3.89 -14.57
C THR A 119 -2.06 -3.66 -14.04
N CYS A 120 -1.71 -2.43 -13.64
CA CYS A 120 -0.40 -2.07 -13.11
C CYS A 120 -0.36 -2.14 -11.58
N SER A 121 0.83 -2.27 -11.03
CA SER A 121 1.10 -2.12 -9.60
C SER A 121 1.57 -0.70 -9.28
N ALA A 122 1.49 -0.28 -8.02
CA ALA A 122 1.96 1.05 -7.61
C ALA A 122 3.46 1.21 -7.87
N GLU A 123 4.24 0.15 -7.67
CA GLU A 123 5.68 0.13 -7.92
C GLU A 123 5.99 0.31 -9.41
N SER A 124 5.23 -0.35 -10.30
CA SER A 124 5.39 -0.18 -11.74
C SER A 124 5.08 1.25 -12.18
N ILE A 125 4.00 1.85 -11.68
CA ILE A 125 3.66 3.25 -11.99
C ILE A 125 4.71 4.20 -11.40
N ARG A 126 5.20 3.92 -10.19
CA ARG A 126 6.27 4.70 -9.56
C ARG A 126 7.53 4.70 -10.42
N LYS A 127 7.99 3.52 -10.86
CA LYS A 127 9.17 3.40 -11.73
C LYS A 127 8.99 4.12 -13.06
N LEU A 128 7.80 3.99 -13.67
CA LEU A 128 7.46 4.71 -14.90
C LEU A 128 7.58 6.23 -14.74
N ILE A 129 7.20 6.77 -13.58
CA ILE A 129 7.25 8.21 -13.28
C ILE A 129 8.66 8.66 -12.86
N ASP A 130 9.32 7.90 -12.00
CA ASP A 130 10.58 8.29 -11.35
C ASP A 130 11.81 8.00 -12.23
N GLU A 131 11.83 6.86 -12.91
CA GLU A 131 13.01 6.40 -13.67
C GLU A 131 12.95 6.84 -15.14
N GLY A 132 11.79 7.33 -15.60
CA GLY A 132 11.63 7.87 -16.94
C GLY A 132 12.23 6.95 -18.01
N GLU A 133 11.88 5.65 -18.01
CA GLU A 133 12.30 4.70 -19.05
C GLU A 133 11.73 5.14 -20.42
N TRP A 134 12.44 6.07 -21.05
CA TRP A 134 12.22 6.65 -22.37
C TRP A 134 12.71 5.76 -23.51
N ASP A 135 12.68 4.44 -23.33
CA ASP A 135 12.76 3.51 -24.48
C ASP A 135 11.48 2.67 -24.64
N ARG A 136 10.51 2.86 -23.74
CA ARG A 136 9.12 2.55 -23.99
C ARG A 136 8.34 3.83 -23.91
N ASP A 137 8.15 4.43 -25.08
CA ASP A 137 7.18 5.49 -25.27
C ASP A 137 5.87 5.10 -24.56
N PRO A 138 5.47 5.82 -23.48
CA PRO A 138 4.22 5.56 -22.80
C PRO A 138 3.08 5.60 -23.81
N GLU A 139 3.16 6.46 -24.85
CA GLU A 139 2.18 6.53 -25.94
C GLU A 139 2.06 5.24 -26.77
N LYS A 140 3.10 4.38 -26.80
CA LYS A 140 3.08 3.06 -27.45
C LYS A 140 2.64 1.93 -26.51
N ASP A 141 2.97 1.99 -25.22
CA ASP A 141 2.75 0.84 -24.30
C ASP A 141 1.37 0.85 -23.61
N TRP A 142 0.68 2.00 -23.46
CA TRP A 142 -0.73 1.97 -23.00
C TRP A 142 -1.68 1.36 -24.04
N LEU A 143 -1.28 1.34 -25.32
CA LEU A 143 -2.01 0.69 -26.41
C LEU A 143 -1.85 -0.84 -26.42
N ALA A 144 -0.77 -1.38 -25.82
CA ALA A 144 -0.50 -2.81 -25.73
C ALA A 144 -1.16 -3.50 -24.50
N ILE A 145 -1.54 -2.71 -23.48
CA ILE A 145 -2.03 -3.20 -22.19
C ILE A 145 -3.57 -3.19 -22.10
N LEU A 146 -4.27 -2.58 -23.07
CA LEU A 146 -5.73 -2.70 -23.15
C LEU A 146 -6.12 -4.15 -23.49
N PRO A 147 -6.97 -4.81 -22.68
CA PRO A 147 -7.43 -6.15 -23.02
C PRO A 147 -8.14 -6.11 -24.37
N PRO A 148 -7.88 -7.06 -25.29
CA PRO A 148 -8.69 -7.20 -26.49
C PRO A 148 -10.04 -7.77 -26.08
N ARG A 149 -11.00 -6.92 -25.77
CA ARG A 149 -12.45 -7.20 -25.73
C ARG A 149 -13.19 -5.88 -25.50
N ALA A 150 -14.28 -5.57 -26.18
CA ALA A 150 -15.11 -6.34 -27.10
C ALA A 150 -15.30 -5.52 -28.37
N GLN A 151 -15.88 -6.12 -29.41
CA GLN A 151 -16.57 -5.33 -30.43
C GLN A 151 -17.40 -4.24 -29.73
N PRO A 152 -17.48 -3.01 -30.28
CA PRO A 152 -18.30 -1.98 -29.68
C PRO A 152 -19.68 -2.59 -29.39
N GLU A 153 -20.10 -2.55 -28.12
CA GLU A 153 -21.49 -2.90 -27.82
C GLU A 153 -22.37 -2.08 -28.78
N PRO A 154 -23.33 -2.70 -29.48
CA PRO A 154 -24.15 -2.03 -30.51
C PRO A 154 -24.93 -0.82 -29.97
N THR A 155 -24.95 -0.63 -28.65
CA THR A 155 -25.50 0.55 -28.00
C THR A 155 -24.47 1.66 -27.95
N VAL A 156 -24.33 2.30 -29.12
CA VAL A 156 -23.85 3.67 -29.30
C VAL A 156 -24.57 4.59 -28.29
N GLY A 157 -23.97 4.78 -27.13
CA GLY A 157 -24.20 6.01 -26.35
C GLY A 157 -23.65 7.13 -27.22
N GLY A 158 -24.53 7.78 -27.99
CA GLY A 158 -24.15 8.72 -29.05
C GLY A 158 -23.11 9.75 -28.62
N ILE A 159 -22.43 10.36 -29.60
CA ILE A 159 -21.35 11.35 -29.44
C ILE A 159 -21.58 12.32 -28.25
N GLY A 160 -22.82 12.75 -28.00
CA GLY A 160 -23.18 13.58 -26.84
C GLY A 160 -22.83 12.97 -25.47
N ARG A 161 -23.07 11.67 -25.24
CA ARG A 161 -22.74 10.98 -23.98
C ARG A 161 -21.23 10.85 -23.80
N PHE A 162 -20.51 10.51 -24.87
CA PHE A 162 -19.04 10.45 -24.87
C PHE A 162 -18.41 11.81 -24.57
N LEU A 163 -18.92 12.88 -25.18
CA LEU A 163 -18.46 14.23 -24.90
C LEU A 163 -18.83 14.70 -23.49
N ALA A 164 -19.97 14.27 -22.94
CA ALA A 164 -20.33 14.55 -21.55
C ALA A 164 -19.37 13.87 -20.56
N ASP A 165 -19.00 12.62 -20.83
CA ASP A 165 -17.98 11.88 -20.07
C ASP A 165 -16.61 12.58 -20.12
N LEU A 166 -16.17 12.98 -21.32
CA LEU A 166 -14.94 13.76 -21.48
C LEU A 166 -14.96 15.11 -20.75
N ARG A 167 -16.13 15.76 -20.61
CA ARG A 167 -16.25 17.00 -19.83
C ARG A 167 -16.08 16.75 -18.34
N ALA A 168 -16.46 15.58 -17.83
CA ALA A 168 -16.24 15.14 -16.45
C ALA A 168 -14.76 14.77 -16.20
N HIS A 169 -14.00 14.44 -17.24
CA HIS A 169 -12.62 13.98 -17.16
C HIS A 169 -11.63 14.86 -17.94
N ARG A 170 -11.40 16.10 -17.45
CA ARG A 170 -10.44 17.05 -18.06
C ARG A 170 -9.02 16.46 -18.13
N ARG A 171 -8.29 16.78 -19.19
CA ARG A 171 -6.91 16.37 -19.51
C ARG A 171 -6.68 14.87 -19.73
N LYS A 172 -7.73 14.04 -19.75
CA LYS A 172 -7.62 12.60 -20.03
C LYS A 172 -8.01 12.28 -21.48
N TRP A 173 -7.17 11.50 -22.18
CA TRP A 173 -7.52 10.95 -23.48
C TRP A 173 -8.46 9.75 -23.31
N ARG A 174 -9.53 9.69 -24.12
CA ARG A 174 -10.46 8.55 -24.19
C ARG A 174 -10.65 8.13 -25.64
N MET A 175 -10.76 6.83 -25.86
CA MET A 175 -11.03 6.25 -27.17
C MET A 175 -12.51 6.40 -27.52
N TRP A 176 -12.79 6.98 -28.68
CA TRP A 176 -14.13 7.04 -29.27
C TRP A 176 -14.49 5.70 -29.93
N GLY A 177 -13.57 5.15 -30.72
CA GLY A 177 -13.78 3.91 -31.45
C GLY A 177 -12.55 3.45 -32.21
N THR A 178 -12.64 2.23 -32.72
CA THR A 178 -11.61 1.55 -33.52
C THR A 178 -12.15 1.29 -34.92
N PHE A 179 -11.31 1.50 -35.92
CA PHE A 179 -11.69 1.43 -37.32
C PHE A 179 -10.70 0.57 -38.09
N PRO A 180 -11.16 -0.30 -39.00
CA PRO A 180 -10.28 -1.17 -39.77
C PRO A 180 -9.31 -0.43 -40.69
N THR A 181 -9.62 0.81 -41.07
CA THR A 181 -8.81 1.64 -41.96
C THR A 181 -8.53 3.00 -41.34
N SER A 182 -7.37 3.57 -41.67
CA SER A 182 -7.01 4.94 -41.29
C SER A 182 -8.01 5.96 -41.83
N GLU A 183 -8.48 5.79 -43.07
CA GLU A 183 -9.48 6.66 -43.69
C GLU A 183 -10.81 6.66 -42.92
N GLY A 184 -11.25 5.49 -42.44
CA GLY A 184 -12.46 5.37 -41.62
C GLY A 184 -12.30 6.09 -40.28
N ALA A 185 -11.14 5.94 -39.63
CA ALA A 185 -10.83 6.66 -38.40
C ALA A 185 -10.76 8.18 -38.61
N GLU A 186 -10.16 8.65 -39.70
CA GLU A 186 -10.06 10.08 -40.01
C GLU A 186 -11.42 10.71 -40.34
N HIS A 187 -12.31 9.95 -41.01
CA HIS A 187 -13.67 10.38 -41.24
C HIS A 187 -14.41 10.59 -39.91
N GLU A 188 -14.31 9.61 -39.00
CA GLU A 188 -14.96 9.67 -37.69
C GLU A 188 -14.35 10.71 -36.76
N ALA A 189 -13.02 10.90 -36.79
CA ALA A 189 -12.36 11.99 -36.08
C ALA A 189 -12.87 13.36 -36.52
N ARG A 190 -13.11 13.56 -37.83
CA ARG A 190 -13.72 14.79 -38.37
C ARG A 190 -15.16 14.97 -37.91
N VAL A 191 -15.99 13.92 -37.96
CA VAL A 191 -17.38 13.95 -37.47
C VAL A 191 -17.43 14.30 -35.98
N LEU A 192 -16.56 13.67 -35.19
CA LEU A 192 -16.44 13.93 -33.76
C LEU A 192 -15.98 15.37 -33.49
N SER A 193 -14.99 15.87 -34.24
CA SER A 193 -14.50 17.25 -34.12
C SER A 193 -15.58 18.29 -34.41
N GLN A 194 -16.34 18.08 -35.49
CA GLN A 194 -17.45 18.98 -35.85
C GLN A 194 -18.52 19.05 -34.75
N ARG A 195 -18.80 17.93 -34.09
CA ARG A 195 -19.81 17.87 -33.02
C ARG A 195 -19.29 18.28 -31.65
N ALA A 196 -18.00 18.09 -31.38
CA ALA A 196 -17.37 18.46 -30.11
C ALA A 196 -17.12 19.98 -29.99
N GLY A 197 -16.84 20.64 -31.11
CA GLY A 197 -16.46 22.05 -31.17
C GLY A 197 -15.00 22.30 -30.73
N LEU A 198 -14.61 23.56 -30.65
CA LEU A 198 -13.22 24.03 -30.42
C LEU A 198 -12.63 23.73 -29.02
N GLY A 199 -13.31 22.94 -28.20
CA GLY A 199 -12.93 22.66 -26.81
C GLY A 199 -12.31 21.29 -26.56
N PHE A 200 -11.98 20.53 -27.62
CA PHE A 200 -11.49 19.16 -27.51
C PHE A 200 -10.35 18.91 -28.50
N ASP A 201 -9.32 18.21 -28.04
CA ASP A 201 -8.24 17.67 -28.85
C ASP A 201 -8.68 16.30 -29.37
N ILE A 202 -8.59 16.05 -30.68
CA ILE A 202 -8.96 14.77 -31.30
C ILE A 202 -7.80 14.30 -32.15
N ARG A 203 -7.44 13.01 -32.03
CA ARG A 203 -6.33 12.38 -32.77
C ARG A 203 -6.70 10.98 -33.24
N THR A 204 -6.14 10.58 -34.36
CA THR A 204 -6.14 9.21 -34.86
C THR A 204 -4.79 8.56 -34.61
N VAL A 205 -4.78 7.28 -34.25
CA VAL A 205 -3.54 6.51 -34.06
C VAL A 205 -3.71 5.12 -34.65
N THR A 206 -2.84 4.74 -35.57
CA THR A 206 -2.75 3.38 -36.09
C THR A 206 -1.84 2.56 -35.19
N TYR A 207 -2.36 1.52 -34.57
CA TYR A 207 -1.65 0.76 -33.52
C TYR A 207 -1.59 -0.75 -33.77
N GLN A 208 -2.21 -1.24 -34.85
CA GLN A 208 -2.09 -2.64 -35.25
C GLN A 208 -1.44 -2.77 -36.64
N PRO A 209 -0.69 -3.87 -36.88
CA PRO A 209 -0.07 -4.14 -38.18
C PRO A 209 -1.05 -4.33 -39.33
N ASP A 210 -2.32 -4.60 -39.02
CA ASP A 210 -3.41 -4.78 -39.99
C ASP A 210 -4.02 -3.47 -40.50
N GLY A 211 -3.52 -2.32 -40.01
CA GLY A 211 -4.03 -1.00 -40.37
C GLY A 211 -5.15 -0.46 -39.46
N THR A 212 -5.53 -1.23 -38.43
CA THR A 212 -6.55 -0.78 -37.47
C THR A 212 -6.12 0.49 -36.76
N THR A 213 -6.99 1.50 -36.86
CA THR A 213 -6.75 2.86 -36.40
C THR A 213 -7.83 3.28 -35.40
N GLY A 214 -7.39 3.77 -34.23
CA GLY A 214 -8.28 4.26 -33.17
C GLY A 214 -8.47 5.77 -33.25
N VAL A 215 -9.65 6.25 -32.90
CA VAL A 215 -9.96 7.68 -32.72
C VAL A 215 -9.98 7.98 -31.23
N PHE A 216 -9.23 9.00 -30.81
CA PHE A 216 -9.12 9.43 -29.43
C PHE A 216 -9.50 10.90 -29.29
N ALA A 217 -10.07 11.25 -28.15
CA ALA A 217 -10.43 12.63 -27.83
C ALA A 217 -10.07 12.97 -26.38
N ARG A 218 -9.74 14.23 -26.13
CA ARG A 218 -9.44 14.80 -24.82
C ARG A 218 -10.01 16.20 -24.72
N ARG A 219 -10.38 16.62 -23.52
CA ARG A 219 -10.57 18.04 -23.21
C ARG A 219 -9.27 18.61 -22.59
N PRO A 220 -8.59 19.59 -23.20
CA PRO A 220 -7.39 20.20 -22.62
C PRO A 220 -7.62 20.84 -21.23
#